data_AF-A0A920NBY0-F1
#
_entry.id   AF-A0A920NBY0-F1
#
_cell.length_a   1.000
_cell.length_b   1.000
_cell.length_c   1.000
_cell.angle_alpha   90.00
_cell.angle_beta   90.00
_cell.angle_gamma   90.00
#
_symmetry.space_group_name_H-M   'P 1'
#
loop_
_entity.id
_entity.type
_entity.pdbx_description
1 polymer ?
#
loop_
_entity_poly.entity_id
_entity_poly.type
_entity_poly.pdbx_seq_one_letter_code
_entity_poly.pdbx_strand_id
1 'polypeptide(L)' 'MSEIDIKPELGGTWRVEEEFINAIRGIEQITHTSFQDGVRYMEFTEAVTRSAQSGEKINLPF' A
#
# COMPACT_ATOMS: atom_id res chain seq x y z
N MET A 1 -17.09 -27.31 2.35
CA MET A 1 -16.68 -26.33 1.32
C MET A 1 -15.84 -27.08 0.30
N SER A 2 -16.18 -26.96 -0.98
CA SER A 2 -15.37 -27.52 -2.07
C SER A 2 -14.29 -26.51 -2.42
N GLU A 3 -13.06 -26.98 -2.63
CA GLU A 3 -11.95 -26.13 -3.08
C GLU A 3 -12.19 -25.69 -4.53
N ILE A 4 -11.81 -24.44 -4.86
CA ILE A 4 -11.95 -23.87 -6.19
C ILE A 4 -10.61 -24.02 -6.90
N ASP A 5 -10.62 -24.70 -8.05
CA ASP A 5 -9.42 -24.86 -8.88
C ASP A 5 -9.04 -23.52 -9.53
N ILE A 6 -7.81 -23.06 -9.28
CA ILE A 6 -7.27 -21.83 -9.86
C ILE A 6 -6.50 -22.24 -11.12
N LYS A 7 -6.86 -21.66 -12.27
CA LYS A 7 -6.12 -21.91 -13.50
C LYS A 7 -4.64 -21.58 -13.31
N PRO A 8 -3.70 -22.39 -13.81
CA PRO A 8 -2.26 -22.19 -13.57
C PRO A 8 -1.76 -20.78 -13.90
N GLU A 9 -2.32 -20.14 -14.93
CA GLU A 9 -1.98 -18.77 -15.35
C GLU A 9 -2.43 -17.66 -14.38
N LEU A 10 -3.38 -17.96 -13.49
CA LEU A 10 -3.87 -17.05 -12.45
C LEU A 10 -3.20 -17.32 -11.08
N GLY A 11 -2.38 -18.37 -11.00
CA GLY A 11 -1.61 -18.71 -9.81
C GLY A 11 -0.42 -17.76 -9.64
N GLY A 12 -0.53 -16.83 -8.69
CA GLY A 12 0.59 -15.99 -8.25
C GLY A 12 1.22 -16.55 -6.97
N THR A 13 2.53 -16.41 -6.83
CA THR A 13 3.21 -16.62 -5.54
C THR A 13 3.32 -15.30 -4.79
N TRP A 14 3.41 -15.36 -3.47
CA TRP A 14 3.62 -14.16 -2.66
C TRP A 14 5.05 -13.64 -2.85
N ARG A 15 5.19 -12.45 -3.46
CA ARG A 15 6.48 -11.81 -3.76
C ARG A 15 6.57 -10.35 -3.34
N VAL A 16 5.65 -9.86 -2.52
CA VAL A 16 5.52 -8.42 -2.20
C VAL A 16 6.84 -7.82 -1.71
N GLU A 17 7.53 -8.47 -0.78
CA GLU A 17 8.80 -8.00 -0.23
C GLU A 17 9.95 -8.08 -1.24
N GLU A 18 9.97 -9.12 -2.08
CA GLU A 18 10.98 -9.29 -3.13
C GLU A 18 10.85 -8.19 -4.19
N GLU A 19 9.62 -7.94 -4.66
CA GLU A 19 9.28 -6.89 -5.64
C GLU A 19 9.66 -5.51 -5.09
N PHE A 20 9.39 -5.26 -3.80
CA PHE A 20 9.79 -4.02 -3.14
C PHE A 20 11.31 -3.81 -3.12
N ILE A 21 12.08 -4.83 -2.73
CA ILE A 21 13.55 -4.76 -2.70
C ILE A 21 14.12 -4.59 -4.12
N ASN A 22 13.57 -5.30 -5.10
CA ASN A 22 14.00 -5.22 -6.49
C ASN A 22 13.67 -3.84 -7.09
N ALA A 23 12.54 -3.24 -6.73
CA ALA A 23 12.21 -1.87 -7.12
C ALA A 23 13.21 -0.85 -6.53
N ILE A 24 13.63 -1.01 -5.26
CA ILE A 24 14.69 -0.19 -4.65
C ILE A 24 16.02 -0.34 -5.41
N ARG A 25 16.35 -1.56 -5.82
CA ARG A 25 17.57 -1.87 -6.58
C ARG A 25 17.51 -1.47 -8.05
N GLY A 26 16.36 -0.98 -8.54
CA GLY A 26 16.15 -0.63 -9.94
C GLY A 26 16.02 -1.83 -10.89
N ILE A 27 15.74 -3.02 -10.36
CA ILE A 27 15.60 -4.27 -11.12
C ILE A 27 14.15 -4.45 -11.60
N GLU A 28 13.18 -4.02 -10.80
CA GLU A 28 11.75 -4.12 -11.09
C GLU A 28 11.06 -2.74 -11.04
N GLN A 29 9.88 -2.62 -11.65
CA GLN A 29 9.09 -1.39 -11.61
C GLN A 29 8.20 -1.36 -10.36
N ILE A 30 7.90 -0.15 -9.89
CA ILE A 30 6.92 0.05 -8.83
C ILE A 30 5.51 -0.18 -9.40
N THR A 31 4.80 -1.19 -8.88
CA THR A 31 3.46 -1.59 -9.37
C THR A 31 2.33 -1.33 -8.37
N HIS A 32 2.62 -1.29 -7.07
CA HIS A 32 1.60 -1.27 -6.02
C HIS A 32 1.40 0.10 -5.36
N THR A 33 2.47 0.73 -4.87
CA THR A 33 2.38 1.97 -4.09
C THR A 33 3.52 2.89 -4.49
N SER A 34 3.19 4.03 -5.09
CA SER A 34 4.17 5.06 -5.39
C SER A 34 4.60 5.79 -4.12
N PHE A 35 5.69 6.56 -4.22
CA PHE A 35 6.11 7.43 -3.11
C PHE A 35 5.02 8.44 -2.73
N GLN A 36 4.34 9.01 -3.73
CA GLN A 36 3.26 9.97 -3.53
C GLN A 36 2.06 9.32 -2.83
N ASP A 37 1.74 8.06 -3.14
CA ASP A 37 0.70 7.30 -2.44
C ASP A 37 1.09 7.08 -0.97
N GLY A 38 2.34 6.70 -0.72
CA GLY A 38 2.87 6.53 0.63
C GLY A 38 2.79 7.80 1.47
N VAL A 39 3.13 8.96 0.88
CA VAL A 39 3.00 10.26 1.55
C VAL A 39 1.54 10.57 1.90
N ARG A 40 0.61 10.37 0.97
CA ARG A 40 -0.82 10.59 1.21
C ARG A 40 -1.38 9.71 2.34
N TYR A 41 -0.90 8.47 2.45
CA TYR A 41 -1.26 7.60 3.58
C TYR A 41 -0.72 8.13 4.91
N MET A 42 0.52 8.60 4.96
CA MET A 42 1.08 9.20 6.17
C MET A 42 0.33 10.48 6.57
N GLU A 43 -0.06 11.32 5.61
CA GLU A 43 -0.88 12.52 5.86
C GLU A 43 -2.23 12.17 6.48
N PHE A 44 -2.88 11.10 5.98
CA PHE A 44 -4.12 10.61 6.56
C PHE A 44 -3.93 10.11 7.99
N THR A 45 -2.92 9.27 8.24
CA THR A 45 -2.63 8.76 9.59
C THR A 45 -2.37 9.90 10.57
N GLU A 46 -1.59 10.90 10.17
CA GLU A 46 -1.33 12.09 10.98
C GLU A 46 -2.61 12.89 11.26
N ALA A 47 -3.48 13.09 10.26
CA ALA A 47 -4.74 13.79 10.46
C ALA A 47 -5.69 13.05 11.42
N VAL A 48 -5.72 11.72 11.36
CA VAL A 48 -6.46 10.88 12.34
C VAL A 48 -5.92 11.09 13.75
N THR A 49 -4.59 11.06 13.93
CA THR A 49 -3.96 11.30 15.23
C THR A 49 -4.30 12.68 15.78
N ARG A 50 -4.19 13.73 14.96
CA ARG A 50 -4.54 15.10 15.36
C ARG A 50 -6.02 15.25 15.70
N SER A 51 -6.91 14.63 14.92
CA SER A 51 -8.35 14.61 15.18
C SER A 51 -8.66 13.96 16.53
N ALA A 52 -8.05 12.81 16.82
CA ALA A 52 -8.25 12.12 18.09
C ALA A 52 -7.76 12.93 19.31
N GLN A 53 -6.67 13.70 19.16
CA GLN A 53 -6.13 14.53 20.23
C GLN A 53 -6.92 15.83 20.46
N SER A 54 -7.38 16.46 19.38
CA SER A 54 -8.08 17.75 19.44
C SER A 54 -9.59 17.60 19.64
N GLY A 55 -10.18 16.46 19.25
CA GLY A 55 -11.63 16.29 19.15
C GLY A 55 -12.26 17.05 17.98
N GLU A 56 -11.45 17.59 17.07
CA GLU A 56 -11.90 18.40 15.94
C GLU A 56 -11.66 17.70 14.60
N LYS A 57 -12.45 18.08 13.59
CA LYS A 57 -12.25 17.60 12.22
C LYS A 57 -10.99 18.22 11.62
N ILE A 58 -10.04 17.37 11.19
CA ILE A 58 -8.84 17.77 10.44
C ILE A 58 -9.07 17.55 8.95
N ASN A 59 -8.76 18.55 8.13
CA ASN A 59 -8.81 18.44 6.67
C ASN A 59 -7.44 17.99 6.13
N LEU A 60 -7.44 17.07 5.17
CA LEU A 60 -6.22 16.60 4.52
C LEU A 60 -5.65 17.63 3.54
N PRO A 61 -4.34 17.61 3.29
CA PRO A 61 -3.74 18.29 2.14
C PRO A 61 -4.32 17.69 0.85
N PHE A 62 -4.50 18.53 -0.18
CA PHE A 62 -5.00 18.13 -1.50
C PHE A 62 -3.86 17.82 -2.47
#